data_AF-A0AAJ3UWK9-F1
#
_entry.id   AF-A0AAJ3UWK9-F1
#
_cell.length_a   1.000
_cell.length_b   1.000
_cell.length_c   1.000
_cell.angle_alpha   90.00
_cell.angle_beta   90.00
_cell.angle_gamma   90.00
#
_symmetry.space_group_name_H-M   'P 1'
#
loop_
_entity.id
_entity.type
_entity.pdbx_description
1 polymer ?
#
loop_
_entity_poly.entity_id
_entity_poly.type
_entity_poly.pdbx_seq_one_letter_code
_entity_poly.pdbx_strand_id
1 'polypeptide(L)' 'MSPEKTLIAFFYPAANNELLKRALHSGANISAIDMVPRISRAQKMNGKDRGYRAVIEASANFRCFFTGQITARYF' A
#
# COMPACT_ATOMS: atom_id res chain seq x y z
N MET A 1 4.18 12.03 21.50
CA MET A 1 5.46 11.61 20.88
C MET A 1 6.55 12.49 21.44
N SER A 2 7.79 12.02 21.56
CA SER A 2 8.90 12.87 22.01
C SER A 2 9.39 13.72 20.83
N PRO A 3 9.81 14.99 21.03
CA PRO A 3 10.25 15.90 19.96
C PRO A 3 11.39 15.35 19.08
N GLU A 4 12.20 14.42 19.59
CA GLU A 4 13.33 13.83 18.87
C GLU A 4 12.96 12.60 18.02
N LYS A 5 11.69 12.18 18.04
CA LYS A 5 11.26 10.98 17.31
C LYS A 5 10.67 11.32 15.95
N THR A 6 11.11 10.59 14.93
CA THR A 6 10.55 10.65 13.57
C THR A 6 9.63 9.45 13.33
N LEU A 7 8.38 9.71 12.95
CA LEU A 7 7.44 8.68 12.52
C LEU A 7 7.42 8.60 10.99
N ILE A 8 7.61 7.40 10.46
CA ILE A 8 7.48 7.11 9.03
C ILE A 8 6.31 6.13 8.87
N ALA A 9 5.20 6.62 8.32
CA ALA A 9 3.97 5.85 8.21
C ALA A 9 3.05 6.40 7.11
N PHE A 10 1.99 5.66 6.79
CA PHE A 10 0.85 6.21 6.07
C PHE A 10 0.06 7.13 7.00
N PHE A 11 -0.10 8.40 6.61
CA PHE A 11 -0.68 9.43 7.48
C PHE A 11 -1.95 10.06 6.90
N TYR A 12 -2.08 10.12 5.57
CA TYR A 12 -3.25 10.67 4.87
C TYR A 12 -3.67 12.06 5.38
N PRO A 13 -2.77 13.06 5.40
CA PRO A 13 -2.99 14.35 6.06
C PRO A 13 -4.20 15.11 5.52
N ALA A 14 -4.50 14.98 4.21
CA ALA A 14 -5.64 15.65 3.59
C ALA A 14 -7.00 15.12 4.09
N ALA A 15 -7.07 13.85 4.50
CA ALA A 15 -8.29 13.24 5.00
C ALA A 15 -8.39 13.28 6.53
N ASN A 16 -7.27 13.45 7.24
CA ASN A 16 -7.21 13.32 8.70
C ASN A 16 -6.62 14.56 9.40
N ASN A 17 -7.39 15.65 9.37
CA ASN A 17 -7.01 16.94 9.97
C ASN A 17 -6.86 16.89 11.50
N GLU A 18 -7.62 16.06 12.20
CA GLU A 18 -7.51 15.94 13.66
C GLU A 18 -6.19 15.29 14.07
N LEU A 19 -5.79 14.22 13.38
CA LEU A 19 -4.50 13.55 13.61
C LEU A 19 -3.34 14.51 13.33
N LEU A 20 -3.45 15.34 12.29
CA LEU A 20 -2.49 16.40 11.98
C LEU A 20 -2.36 17.42 13.12
N LYS A 21 -3.48 17.87 13.71
CA LYS A 21 -3.45 18.79 14.86
C LYS A 21 -2.78 18.17 16.09
N ARG A 22 -3.05 16.89 16.37
CA ARG A 22 -2.41 16.15 17.47
C ARG A 22 -0.91 15.96 17.24
N ALA A 23 -0.52 15.67 16.00
CA ALA A 23 0.88 15.56 15.59
C ALA A 23 1.63 16.88 15.81
N LEU A 24 1.05 18.01 15.38
CA LEU A 24 1.60 19.35 15.58
C LEU A 24 1.82 19.67 17.06
N HIS A 25 0.83 19.35 17.91
CA HIS A 25 0.95 19.58 19.36
C HIS A 25 2.01 18.68 20.04
N SER A 26 2.36 17.55 19.43
CA SER A 26 3.34 16.62 19.99
C SER A 26 4.79 16.98 19.72
N GLY A 27 5.05 17.95 18.83
CA GLY A 27 6.41 18.38 18.46
C GLY A 27 7.23 17.35 17.69
N ALA A 28 6.62 16.24 17.24
CA ALA A 28 7.33 15.17 16.55
C ALA A 28 7.39 15.35 15.03
N ASN A 29 8.42 14.79 14.42
CA ASN A 29 8.60 14.80 12.97
C ASN A 29 7.82 13.65 12.32
N ILE A 30 7.11 13.92 11.23
CA ILE A 30 6.30 12.92 10.52
C ILE A 30 6.67 12.92 9.04
N SER A 31 7.06 11.75 8.52
CA SER A 31 7.24 11.49 7.09
C SER A 31 6.11 10.60 6.59
N ALA A 32 5.21 11.21 5.80
CA ALA A 32 4.03 10.53 5.27
C ALA A 32 4.34 9.79 3.96
N ILE A 33 4.23 8.46 3.96
CA ILE A 33 4.54 7.61 2.79
C ILE A 33 3.52 7.85 1.65
N ASP A 34 2.28 8.23 1.97
CA ASP A 34 1.24 8.59 1.01
C ASP A 34 1.54 9.89 0.24
N MET A 35 2.38 10.77 0.79
CA MET A 35 2.76 12.05 0.19
C MET A 35 4.09 12.00 -0.59
N VAL A 36 4.66 10.80 -0.79
CA VAL A 36 5.88 10.63 -1.61
C VAL A 36 5.59 11.07 -3.05
N PRO A 37 6.37 12.01 -3.62
CA PRO A 37 6.13 12.52 -4.97
C PRO A 37 6.29 11.41 -6.02
N ARG A 38 5.42 11.44 -7.04
CA ARG A 38 5.38 10.43 -8.11
C ARG A 38 6.45 10.68 -9.19
N ILE A 39 7.72 10.62 -8.78
CA ILE A 39 8.90 10.82 -9.65
C ILE A 39 9.76 9.55 -9.69
N SER A 40 10.52 9.34 -10.78
CA SER A 40 11.30 8.11 -11.01
C SER A 40 12.24 7.76 -9.84
N ARG A 41 13.01 8.72 -9.34
CA ARG A 41 13.93 8.53 -8.20
C ARG A 41 13.27 8.07 -6.90
N ALA A 42 11.99 8.39 -6.71
CA ALA A 42 11.25 8.06 -5.49
C ALA A 42 10.41 6.79 -5.63
N GLN A 43 10.43 6.10 -6.77
CA GLN A 43 9.59 4.92 -7.02
C GLN A 43 9.82 3.81 -6.00
N LYS A 44 11.07 3.60 -5.56
CA LYS A 44 11.42 2.58 -4.57
C LYS A 44 10.78 2.82 -3.18
N MET A 45 10.43 4.07 -2.88
CA MET A 45 9.82 4.45 -1.60
C MET A 45 8.28 4.42 -1.64
N ASN A 46 7.68 4.15 -2.81
CA ASN A 46 6.23 4.06 -2.96
C ASN A 46 5.73 2.67 -2.53
N GLY A 47 4.95 2.57 -1.46
CA GLY A 47 4.30 1.31 -1.07
C GLY A 47 3.22 0.88 -2.07
N LYS A 48 3.44 -0.21 -2.82
CA LYS A 48 2.49 -0.71 -3.83
C LYS A 48 2.53 -2.23 -3.96
N ASP A 49 1.71 -2.95 -3.18
CA ASP A 49 1.55 -4.41 -3.32
C ASP A 49 0.09 -4.90 -3.24
N ARG A 50 -0.89 -4.06 -3.60
CA ARG A 50 -2.31 -4.48 -3.54
C ARG A 50 -2.76 -5.40 -4.68
N GLY A 51 -2.04 -5.41 -5.80
CA GLY A 51 -2.45 -6.13 -7.01
C GLY A 51 -2.31 -7.65 -6.90
N TYR A 52 -1.23 -8.12 -6.28
CA TYR A 52 -0.97 -9.57 -6.16
C TYR A 52 -2.04 -10.27 -5.33
N ARG A 53 -2.41 -9.69 -4.18
CA ARG A 53 -3.47 -10.23 -3.33
C ARG A 53 -4.84 -10.21 -4.03
N ALA A 54 -5.13 -9.16 -4.78
CA ALA A 54 -6.37 -9.07 -5.56
C ALA A 54 -6.49 -10.19 -6.60
N VAL A 55 -5.38 -10.60 -7.24
CA VAL A 55 -5.37 -11.72 -8.19
C VAL A 55 -5.61 -13.06 -7.48
N ILE A 56 -5.03 -13.26 -6.29
CA ILE A 56 -5.28 -14.45 -5.47
C ILE A 56 -6.74 -14.51 -5.02
N GLU A 57 -7.30 -13.38 -4.57
CA GLU A 57 -8.69 -13.32 -4.14
C GLU A 57 -9.65 -13.51 -5.31
N ALA A 58 -9.32 -12.99 -6.49
CA ALA A 58 -10.04 -13.26 -7.72
C ALA A 58 -9.97 -14.74 -8.10
N SER A 59 -8.80 -15.39 -8.02
CA SER A 59 -8.65 -16.81 -8.35
C SER A 59 -9.47 -17.70 -7.43
N ALA A 60 -9.52 -17.38 -6.14
CA ALA A 60 -10.31 -18.10 -5.15
C ALA A 60 -11.82 -18.02 -5.41
N ASN A 61 -12.28 -16.94 -6.05
CA ASN A 61 -13.70 -16.72 -6.36
C ASN A 61 -14.05 -17.02 -7.83
N PHE A 62 -13.07 -17.39 -8.66
CA PHE A 62 -13.26 -17.66 -10.09
C PHE A 62 -13.52 -19.15 -10.32
N ARG A 63 -14.53 -19.47 -11.15
CA ARG A 63 -15.10 -20.83 -11.26
C ARG A 63 -14.39 -21.74 -12.26
N CYS A 64 -13.43 -21.22 -13.01
CA CYS A 64 -12.63 -21.99 -13.95
C CYS A 64 -11.15 -21.69 -13.77
N PHE A 65 -10.30 -22.48 -14.43
CA PHE A 65 -8.88 -22.23 -14.41
C PHE A 65 -8.55 -20.94 -15.16
N PHE A 66 -7.65 -20.14 -14.59
CA PHE A 66 -7.06 -19.02 -15.32
C PHE A 66 -6.20 -19.47 -16.51
N THR A 67 -5.67 -20.69 -16.44
CA THR A 67 -4.89 -21.30 -17.51
C THR A 67 -5.71 -22.38 -18.21
N GLY A 68 -5.64 -22.42 -19.54
CA GLY A 68 -6.23 -23.51 -20.31
C GLY A 68 -5.50 -24.83 -20.01
N GLN A 69 -6.26 -25.89 -19.75
CA GLN A 69 -5.73 -27.26 -19.63
C GLN A 69 -6.14 -28.05 -20.88
N ILE A 70 -5.19 -28.78 -21.47
CA ILE A 70 -5.47 -29.77 -22.52
C ILE A 70 -5.27 -31.14 -21.88
N THR A 71 -6.35 -31.91 -21.76
CA THR A 71 -6.29 -33.30 -21.29
C THR A 71 -6.21 -34.22 -22.50
N ALA A 72 -5.08 -34.91 -22.67
CA ALA A 72 -4.95 -35.96 -23.67
C ALA A 72 -5.80 -37.17 -23.25
N ARG A 73 -6.64 -37.67 -24.17
CA ARG A 73 -7.33 -38.95 -24.01
C ARG A 73 -6.62 -39.95 -24.90
N TYR A 74 -5.92 -40.91 -24.32
CA TYR A 74 -5.29 -42.00 -25.06
C TYR A 74 -6.38 -42.87 -25.70
N PHE A 75 -6.20 -43.19 -26.99
CA PHE A 75 -6.72 -44.40 -27.61
C PHE A 75 -5.67 -45.49 -27.45
#